data_AF-A0AAX4JMC5-F1
#
_entry.id   AF-A0AAX4JMC5-F1
#
_cell.length_a   1.000
_cell.length_b   1.000
_cell.length_c   1.000
_cell.angle_alpha   90.00
_cell.angle_beta   90.00
_cell.angle_gamma   90.00
#
_symmetry.space_group_name_H-M   'P 1'
#
loop_
_entity.id
_entity.type
_entity.pdbx_description
1 polymer ?
#
loop_
_entity_poly.entity_id
_entity_poly.type
_entity_poly.pdbx_seq_one_letter_code
_entity_poly.pdbx_strand_id
1 'polypeptide(L)'
;MAICVINISDEADCVLSEITYEEQSTTAPLARLLAYFAKNNVHFISVSAQEDDAVVTLCWDKFDWEQHCERAVNPSYEAIRDHAMMEEHPSDNVVVPPTSP
;
A
#
# COMPACT_ATOMS: atom_id res chain seq x y z
N MET A 1 -15.38 6.95 6.94
CA MET A 1 -14.09 7.66 7.01
C MET A 1 -13.62 7.95 5.58
N ALA A 2 -12.95 9.08 5.33
CA ALA A 2 -12.50 9.46 4.00
C ALA A 2 -10.97 9.59 3.94
N ILE A 3 -10.37 9.06 2.87
CA ILE A 3 -8.96 9.27 2.54
C ILE A 3 -8.88 10.05 1.22
N CYS A 4 -8.30 11.24 1.28
CA CYS A 4 -8.03 12.06 0.11
C CYS A 4 -6.69 11.67 -0.49
N VAL A 5 -6.65 11.39 -1.79
CA VAL A 5 -5.41 11.11 -2.51
C VAL A 5 -5.18 12.20 -3.55
N ILE A 6 -4.05 12.90 -3.41
CA ILE A 6 -3.59 13.93 -4.32
C ILE A 6 -2.48 13.33 -5.18
N ASN A 7 -2.72 13.21 -6.48
CA ASN A 7 -1.71 12.84 -7.44
C ASN A 7 -1.17 14.09 -8.13
N ILE A 8 0.15 14.28 -8.04
CA ILE A 8 0.89 15.34 -8.72
C ILE A 8 1.69 14.66 -9.83
N SER A 9 1.32 14.84 -11.09
CA SER A 9 2.08 14.28 -12.22
C SER A 9 3.16 15.23 -12.71
N ASP A 10 4.13 14.69 -13.44
CA ASP A 10 5.20 15.47 -14.07
C ASP A 10 4.68 16.43 -15.16
N GLU A 11 3.45 16.24 -15.63
CA GLU A 11 2.76 17.15 -16.57
C GLU A 11 2.18 18.41 -15.89
N ALA A 12 2.44 18.61 -14.58
CA ALA A 12 1.92 19.68 -13.74
C ALA A 12 0.40 19.64 -13.49
N ASP A 13 -0.24 18.51 -13.78
CA ASP A 13 -1.63 18.27 -13.44
C ASP A 13 -1.74 17.73 -12.01
N CYS A 14 -2.61 18.38 -11.23
CA CYS A 14 -2.98 17.94 -9.89
C CYS A 14 -4.40 17.39 -9.93
N VAL A 15 -4.55 16.10 -9.63
CA VAL A 15 -5.86 15.45 -9.50
C VAL A 15 -6.10 15.00 -8.06
N LEU A 16 -7.32 15.24 -7.58
CA LEU A 16 -7.78 14.86 -6.25
C LEU A 16 -8.83 13.77 -6.38
N SER A 17 -8.63 12.68 -5.65
CA SER A 17 -9.62 11.60 -5.49
C SER A 17 -9.97 11.45 -4.02
N GLU A 18 -11.26 11.49 -3.70
CA GLU A 18 -11.76 11.16 -2.37
C GLU A 18 -12.20 9.70 -2.34
N ILE A 19 -11.63 8.92 -1.41
CA ILE A 19 -11.92 7.51 -1.26
C ILE A 19 -12.63 7.30 0.09
N THR A 20 -13.91 6.93 0.02
CA THR A 20 -14.73 6.69 1.21
C THR A 20 -14.68 5.23 1.64
N TYR A 21 -14.50 5.01 2.93
CA TYR A 21 -14.44 3.72 3.60
C TYR A 21 -15.53 3.62 4.69
N GLU A 22 -16.10 2.43 4.88
CA GLU A 22 -17.12 2.17 5.90
C GLU A 22 -16.53 2.09 7.31
N GLU A 23 -15.22 1.87 7.44
CA GLU A 23 -14.55 1.75 8.72
C GLU A 23 -14.57 3.05 9.54
N GLN A 24 -14.52 2.87 10.87
CA GLN A 24 -14.55 3.96 11.86
C GLN A 24 -13.17 4.58 12.13
N SER A 25 -12.08 3.91 11.77
CA SER A 25 -10.71 4.38 11.99
C SER A 25 -9.91 4.35 10.70
N THR A 26 -9.09 5.37 10.51
CA THR A 26 -8.19 5.54 9.36
C THR A 26 -7.14 4.42 9.22
N THR A 27 -6.77 3.75 10.31
CA THR A 27 -5.60 2.85 10.36
C THR A 27 -5.63 1.75 9.28
N ALA A 28 -6.69 0.93 9.25
CA ALA A 28 -6.74 -0.23 8.37
C ALA A 28 -6.93 0.16 6.89
N PRO A 29 -7.84 1.09 6.55
CA PRO A 29 -8.00 1.54 5.18
C PRO A 29 -6.76 2.24 4.62
N LEU A 30 -6.09 3.08 5.42
CA LEU A 30 -4.86 3.73 5.00
C LEU A 30 -3.76 2.70 4.73
N ALA A 31 -3.60 1.70 5.59
CA ALA A 31 -2.61 0.64 5.38
C ALA A 31 -2.85 -0.12 4.06
N ARG A 32 -4.11 -0.45 3.74
CA ARG A 32 -4.47 -1.13 2.47
C ARG A 32 -4.20 -0.25 1.26
N LEU A 33 -4.54 1.03 1.35
CA LEU A 33 -4.31 2.00 0.28
C LEU A 33 -2.82 2.19 0.01
N LEU A 34 -2.01 2.37 1.06
CA LEU A 34 -0.57 2.51 0.94
C LEU A 34 0.07 1.23 0.37
N ALA A 35 -0.35 0.06 0.82
CA ALA A 35 0.13 -1.21 0.28
C ALA A 35 -0.21 -1.37 -1.22
N TYR A 36 -1.41 -0.98 -1.63
CA TYR A 36 -1.84 -1.02 -3.03
C TYR A 36 -0.93 -0.15 -3.93
N PHE A 37 -0.72 1.11 -3.56
CA PHE A 37 0.10 2.03 -4.35
C PHE A 37 1.58 1.62 -4.33
N ALA A 38 2.10 1.15 -3.19
CA ALA A 38 3.46 0.60 -3.10
C ALA A 38 3.67 -0.59 -4.04
N LYS A 39 2.69 -1.52 -4.13
CA LYS A 39 2.72 -2.66 -5.06
C LYS A 39 2.76 -2.22 -6.53
N ASN A 40 2.26 -1.03 -6.84
CA ASN A 40 2.26 -0.45 -8.17
C ASN A 40 3.50 0.44 -8.45
N ASN A 41 4.53 0.38 -7.60
CA ASN A 41 5.75 1.19 -7.67
C ASN A 41 5.47 2.70 -7.63
N VAL A 42 4.46 3.12 -6.88
CA VAL A 42 4.14 4.54 -6.70
C VAL A 42 4.96 5.11 -5.54
N HIS A 43 5.59 6.25 -5.79
CA HIS A 43 6.34 6.97 -4.78
C HIS A 43 5.44 7.97 -4.06
N PHE A 44 5.38 7.85 -2.72
CA PHE A 44 4.66 8.80 -1.88
C PHE A 44 5.52 10.02 -1.62
N ILE A 45 4.90 11.19 -1.72
CA ILE A 45 5.51 12.47 -1.35
C ILE A 45 5.23 12.75 0.12
N SER A 46 3.98 12.58 0.56
CA SER A 46 3.60 12.77 1.95
C SER A 46 2.36 11.95 2.33
N VAL A 47 2.25 11.61 3.60
CA VAL A 47 1.08 11.00 4.21
C VAL A 47 0.79 11.72 5.51
N SER A 48 -0.43 12.24 5.66
CA SER A 48 -0.94 12.82 6.89
C SER A 48 -2.22 12.09 7.27
N ALA A 49 -2.39 11.74 8.54
CA ALA A 49 -3.53 10.95 8.99
C ALA A 49 -3.95 11.36 10.39
N GLN A 50 -5.26 11.43 10.61
CA GLN A 50 -5.90 11.50 11.91
C GLN A 50 -6.76 10.24 12.13
N GLU A 51 -7.52 10.21 13.21
CA GLU A 51 -8.36 9.06 13.55
C GLU A 51 -9.48 8.84 12.52
N ASP A 52 -10.01 9.91 11.94
CA ASP A 52 -11.22 9.96 11.12
C ASP A 52 -11.00 10.46 9.68
N ASP A 53 -9.79 10.93 9.35
CA ASP A 53 -9.40 11.32 8.00
C ASP A 53 -7.92 11.02 7.67
N ALA A 54 -7.60 11.04 6.37
CA ALA A 54 -6.22 11.04 5.90
C ALA A 54 -6.06 11.77 4.57
N VAL A 55 -4.86 12.30 4.35
CA VAL A 55 -4.42 12.86 3.07
C VAL A 55 -3.13 12.17 2.64
N VAL A 56 -3.15 11.59 1.45
CA VAL A 56 -1.99 10.97 0.80
C VAL A 56 -1.61 11.79 -0.42
N THR A 57 -0.38 12.26 -0.48
CA THR A 57 0.19 12.92 -1.67
C THR A 57 1.20 12.00 -2.31
N LEU A 58 1.08 11.79 -3.62
CA LEU A 58 1.95 10.93 -4.39
C LEU A 58 2.24 11.54 -5.77
N CYS A 59 3.25 11.02 -6.45
CA CYS A 59 3.50 11.31 -7.85
C CYS A 59 3.32 10.05 -8.68
N TRP A 60 2.44 10.11 -9.68
CA TRP A 60 2.19 9.00 -10.57
C TRP A 60 1.71 9.43 -11.96
N ASP A 61 2.52 9.14 -12.99
CA ASP A 61 2.27 9.55 -14.38
C ASP A 61 1.37 8.58 -15.18
N LYS A 62 0.58 7.74 -14.50
CA LYS A 62 -0.29 6.78 -15.20
C LYS A 62 -1.63 7.40 -15.58
N PHE A 63 -2.01 7.19 -16.84
CA PHE A 63 -3.24 7.71 -17.45
C PHE A 63 -4.54 7.08 -16.90
N ASP A 64 -4.46 5.93 -16.21
CA ASP A 64 -5.60 5.19 -15.65
C ASP A 64 -5.84 5.46 -14.15
N TRP A 65 -5.49 6.66 -13.69
CA TRP A 65 -5.63 7.14 -12.31
C TRP A 65 -6.96 6.76 -11.63
N GLU A 66 -8.09 7.09 -12.27
CA GLU A 66 -9.43 6.86 -11.71
C GLU A 66 -9.69 5.37 -11.44
N GLN A 67 -9.30 4.49 -12.38
CA GLN A 67 -9.46 3.04 -12.22
C GLN A 67 -8.61 2.49 -11.06
N HIS A 68 -7.44 3.09 -10.83
CA HIS A 68 -6.58 2.71 -9.72
C HIS A 68 -7.15 3.17 -8.37
N CYS A 69 -7.77 4.34 -8.30
CA CYS A 69 -8.49 4.79 -7.10
C CYS A 69 -9.67 3.87 -6.77
N GLU A 70 -10.46 3.47 -7.78
CA GLU A 70 -11.57 2.51 -7.57
C GLU A 70 -11.08 1.16 -7.05
N ARG A 71 -9.97 0.65 -7.59
CA ARG A 71 -9.36 -0.61 -7.14
C ARG A 71 -8.76 -0.51 -5.74
N ALA A 72 -8.32 0.68 -5.30
CA ALA A 72 -7.81 0.92 -3.96
C ALA A 72 -8.91 0.94 -2.88
N VAL A 73 -10.18 1.14 -3.25
CA VAL A 73 -11.34 1.02 -2.34
C VAL A 73 -11.50 -0.42 -1.86
N ASN A 74 -11.33 -1.38 -2.77
CA ASN A 74 -11.64 -2.79 -2.54
C ASN A 74 -10.52 -3.71 -3.02
N PRO A 75 -9.31 -3.61 -2.45
CA PRO A 75 -8.23 -4.51 -2.80
C PRO A 75 -8.64 -5.91 -2.34
N SER A 76 -8.76 -6.87 -3.28
CA SER A 76 -8.95 -8.27 -2.87
C SER A 76 -7.81 -8.64 -1.91
N TYR A 77 -8.16 -9.09 -0.70
CA TYR A 77 -7.20 -9.37 0.39
C TYR A 77 -6.08 -10.34 -0.03
N GLU A 78 -6.32 -11.16 -1.05
CA GLU A 78 -5.32 -12.06 -1.67
C GLU A 78 -4.10 -11.29 -2.20
N ALA A 79 -4.26 -10.04 -2.65
CA ALA A 79 -3.17 -9.26 -3.24
C ALA A 79 -2.13 -8.72 -2.24
N ILE A 80 -2.45 -8.66 -0.95
CA ILE A 80 -1.59 -8.10 0.12
C ILE A 80 -0.83 -9.21 0.86
N ARG A 81 -1.40 -10.43 0.93
CA ARG A 81 -0.83 -11.54 1.71
C ARG A 81 0.39 -12.20 1.04
N ASP A 82 0.45 -12.21 -0.29
CA ASP A 82 1.50 -12.92 -1.03
C ASP A 82 2.91 -12.33 -0.85
N HIS A 83 3.05 -11.09 -0.39
CA HIS A 83 4.37 -10.45 -0.21
C HIS A 83 4.87 -10.49 1.24
N ALA A 84 3.97 -10.57 2.23
CA ALA A 84 4.34 -10.69 3.64
C ALA A 84 4.84 -12.11 4.01
N MET A 85 4.55 -13.11 3.17
CA MET A 85 4.89 -14.52 3.40
C MET A 85 6.12 -14.98 2.60
N MET A 86 6.78 -14.11 1.84
CA MET A 86 8.01 -14.45 1.10
C MET A 86 9.32 -14.15 1.85
N GLU A 87 9.27 -13.56 3.05
CA GLU A 87 10.47 -13.29 3.87
C GLU A 87 10.62 -14.18 5.12
N GLU A 88 9.92 -15.31 5.23
CA GLU A 88 10.21 -16.32 6.26
C GLU A 88 10.70 -17.66 5.67
N HIS A 89 12.04 -17.78 5.69
CA HIS A 89 12.87 -18.99 5.81
C HIS A 89 13.17 -19.87 4.59
N PRO A 90 14.45 -20.29 4.49
CA PRO A 90 14.73 -21.71 4.68
C PRO A 90 15.69 -21.94 5.85
N SER A 91 15.21 -22.75 6.78
CA SER A 91 15.89 -23.62 7.73
C SER A 91 17.38 -23.88 7.47
N ASP A 92 18.27 -23.18 8.20
CA ASP A 92 19.63 -23.66 8.41
C ASP A 92 19.61 -24.77 9.48
N ASN A 93 19.29 -25.98 9.04
CA ASN A 93 19.66 -27.20 9.76
C ASN A 93 21.20 -27.29 9.76
N VAL A 94 21.84 -26.77 10.79
CA VAL A 94 23.26 -27.04 11.06
C VAL A 94 23.40 -28.52 11.41
N VAL A 95 23.76 -29.33 10.41
CA VAL A 95 24.19 -30.72 10.60
C VAL A 95 25.56 -30.68 11.28
N VAL A 96 25.58 -30.92 12.59
CA VAL A 96 26.83 -31.14 13.33
C VAL A 96 27.41 -32.49 12.89
N PRO A 97 28.66 -32.55 12.37
CA PRO A 97 29.27 -33.82 12.02
C PRO A 97 29.60 -34.64 13.28
N PRO A 98 29.46 -35.98 13.24
CA PRO A 98 29.79 -36.82 14.37
C PRO A 98 31.31 -36.80 14.62
N THR A 99 31.72 -36.45 15.83
CA THR A 99 33.06 -36.75 16.33
C THR A 99 33.18 -38.26 16.54
N SER A 100 34.19 -38.88 15.93
CA SER A 100 34.62 -40.25 16.24
C SER A 100 36.11 -40.39 15.94
N PRO A 101 36.84 -41.35 16.56
CA PRO A 101 36.53 -42.18 17.73
C PRO A 101 37.27 -41.76 19.01
#